data_AF-A0A5C7ZPZ1-F1
#
_entry.id   AF-A0A5C7ZPZ1-F1
#
_cell.length_a   1.000
_cell.length_b   1.000
_cell.length_c   1.000
_cell.angle_alpha   90.00
_cell.angle_beta   90.00
_cell.angle_gamma   90.00
#
_symmetry.space_group_name_H-M   'P 1'
#
loop_
_entity.id
_entity.type
_entity.pdbx_description
1 polymer ?
#
loop_
_entity_poly.entity_id
_entity_poly.type
_entity_poly.pdbx_seq_one_letter_code
_entity_poly.pdbx_strand_id
1 'polypeptide(L)'
;SIGQMLDSLFAITRDFDMQTQPHLLLLQKTMVMVEGVATSLNPAINMWDVAAPYVGEWIRGELGPEAALADGLRDRMKTLALIPDLIKRLDDQLPKKGGAPPPPPLPEIALVWEKRRSGLHWRYIVIAAAAFGLGAMAMAWMK
;
A
#
# COMPACT_ATOMS: atom_id res chain seq x y z
N SER A 1 -19.32 51.36 10.06
CA SER A 1 -20.08 51.36 8.79
C SER A 1 -20.74 50.00 8.63
N ILE A 2 -22.01 49.94 8.20
CA ILE A 2 -22.76 48.67 7.99
C ILE A 2 -22.02 47.72 7.03
N GLY A 3 -21.28 48.27 6.05
CA GLY A 3 -20.46 47.48 5.13
C GLY A 3 -19.38 46.66 5.84
N GLN A 4 -18.74 47.19 6.88
CA GLN A 4 -17.72 46.44 7.65
C GLN A 4 -18.34 45.32 8.50
N MET A 5 -19.58 45.48 8.97
CA MET A 5 -20.30 44.41 9.66
C MET A 5 -20.71 43.29 8.69
N LEU A 6 -21.18 43.64 7.49
CA LEU A 6 -21.52 42.65 6.45
C LEU A 6 -20.28 41.92 5.95
N ASP A 7 -19.16 42.62 5.73
CA ASP A 7 -17.89 42.00 5.34
C ASP A 7 -17.37 41.06 6.42
N SER A 8 -17.53 41.41 7.70
CA SER A 8 -17.16 40.51 8.82
C SER A 8 -18.03 39.25 8.85
N LEU A 9 -19.33 39.38 8.58
CA LEU A 9 -20.27 38.25 8.52
C LEU A 9 -19.97 37.31 7.33
N PHE A 10 -19.61 37.88 6.18
CA PHE A 10 -19.19 37.13 4.99
C PHE A 10 -17.79 36.53 5.10
N ALA A 11 -16.88 37.17 5.85
CA ALA A 11 -15.55 36.63 6.13
C ALA A 11 -15.65 35.42 7.07
N ILE A 12 -16.43 35.52 8.15
CA ILE A 12 -16.65 34.41 9.09
C ILE A 12 -17.28 33.21 8.37
N THR A 13 -18.29 33.42 7.52
CA THR A 13 -18.89 32.32 6.74
C THR A 13 -17.94 31.68 5.72
N ARG A 14 -16.93 32.40 5.24
CA ARG A 14 -15.89 31.87 4.34
C ARG A 14 -14.80 31.10 5.09
N ASP A 15 -14.43 31.56 6.29
CA ASP A 15 -13.43 30.91 7.14
C ASP A 15 -13.91 29.56 7.71
N PHE A 16 -15.23 29.37 7.81
CA PHE A 16 -15.85 28.08 8.18
C PHE A 16 -16.06 27.12 7.00
N ASP A 17 -15.53 27.42 5.80
CA ASP A 17 -15.73 26.63 4.57
C ASP A 17 -17.18 26.12 4.43
N MET A 18 -18.15 27.03 4.64
CA MET A 18 -19.57 26.72 4.50
C MET A 18 -19.87 26.45 3.02
N GLN A 19 -19.55 25.24 2.56
CA GLN A 19 -20.30 24.58 1.52
C GLN A 19 -21.73 24.54 2.03
N THR A 20 -22.62 25.42 1.57
CA THR A 20 -24.05 25.32 1.86
C THR A 20 -24.54 24.03 1.21
N GLN A 21 -24.29 22.87 1.83
CA GLN A 21 -24.80 21.58 1.38
C GLN A 21 -26.33 21.66 1.50
N PRO A 22 -27.08 21.74 0.39
CA PRO A 22 -28.52 22.01 0.44
C PRO A 22 -29.31 20.91 1.17
N HIS A 23 -28.74 19.71 1.25
CA HIS A 23 -29.38 18.51 1.78
C HIS A 23 -29.63 18.56 3.29
N LEU A 24 -28.72 19.19 4.06
CA LEU A 24 -28.90 19.33 5.52
C LEU A 24 -29.96 20.39 5.85
N LEU A 25 -30.06 21.44 5.03
CA LEU A 25 -31.11 22.46 5.15
C LEU A 25 -32.51 21.89 4.85
N LEU A 26 -32.61 20.96 3.89
CA LEU A 26 -33.86 20.27 3.58
C LEU A 26 -34.30 19.36 4.74
N LEU A 27 -33.37 18.62 5.35
CA LEU A 27 -33.66 17.79 6.53
C LEU A 27 -34.08 18.65 7.72
N GLN A 28 -33.44 19.79 7.94
CA GLN A 28 -33.84 20.72 8.99
C GLN A 28 -35.24 21.30 8.73
N LYS A 29 -35.57 21.64 7.48
CA LYS A 29 -36.92 22.10 7.11
C LYS A 29 -37.96 21.02 7.36
N THR A 30 -37.68 19.76 7.04
CA THR A 30 -38.63 18.66 7.30
C THR A 30 -38.77 18.40 8.80
N MET A 31 -37.69 18.42 9.58
CA MET A 31 -37.76 18.25 11.04
C MET A 31 -38.59 19.37 11.69
N VAL A 32 -38.33 20.64 11.37
CA VAL A 32 -39.08 21.78 11.90
C VAL A 32 -40.55 21.74 11.45
N MET A 33 -40.82 21.31 10.22
CA MET A 33 -42.19 21.14 9.73
C MET A 33 -42.94 20.05 10.50
N VAL A 34 -42.30 18.91 10.76
CA VAL A 34 -42.89 17.81 11.54
C VAL A 34 -43.17 18.25 12.98
N GLU A 35 -42.24 18.96 13.62
CA GLU A 35 -42.44 19.54 14.95
C GLU A 35 -43.60 20.53 14.98
N GLY A 36 -43.69 21.42 13.98
CA GLY A 36 -44.80 22.37 13.86
C GLY A 36 -46.16 21.68 13.68
N VAL A 37 -46.22 20.63 12.86
CA VAL A 37 -47.45 19.84 12.68
C VAL A 37 -47.82 19.11 13.97
N ALA A 38 -46.88 18.43 14.62
CA ALA A 38 -47.11 17.74 15.89
C ALA A 38 -47.61 18.68 16.98
N THR A 39 -46.98 19.85 17.13
CA THR A 39 -47.35 20.87 18.12
C THR A 39 -48.71 21.50 17.82
N SER A 40 -49.08 21.65 16.54
CA SER A 40 -50.42 22.14 16.16
C SER A 40 -51.55 21.16 16.51
N LEU A 41 -51.26 19.85 16.55
CA LEU A 41 -52.20 18.81 16.96
C LEU A 41 -52.27 18.67 18.48
N ASN A 42 -51.11 18.73 19.15
CA ASN A 42 -51.01 18.68 20.61
C ASN A 42 -49.96 19.69 21.10
N PRO A 43 -50.39 20.83 21.67
CA PRO A 43 -49.49 21.88 22.14
C PRO A 43 -48.52 21.49 23.25
N ALA A 44 -48.80 20.39 23.97
CA ALA A 44 -47.97 19.89 25.06
C ALA A 44 -47.06 18.73 24.64
N ILE A 45 -46.99 18.40 23.34
CA ILE A 45 -46.17 17.29 22.85
C ILE A 45 -44.67 17.61 22.95
N ASN A 46 -43.88 16.66 23.41
CA ASN A 46 -42.42 16.74 23.40
C ASN A 46 -41.86 15.74 22.38
N MET A 47 -41.27 16.25 21.30
CA MET A 47 -40.74 15.40 20.22
C MET A 47 -39.59 14.49 20.68
N TRP A 48 -38.84 14.87 21.71
CA TRP A 48 -37.77 14.02 22.27
C TRP A 48 -38.34 12.75 22.89
N ASP A 49 -39.38 12.88 23.72
CA ASP A 49 -39.99 11.74 24.41
C ASP A 49 -40.61 10.76 23.42
N VAL A 50 -41.19 11.28 22.33
CA VAL A 50 -41.76 10.47 21.25
C VAL A 50 -40.66 9.76 20.44
N ALA A 51 -39.54 10.43 20.16
CA ALA A 51 -38.45 9.89 19.35
C ALA A 51 -37.52 8.93 20.12
N ALA A 52 -37.39 9.08 21.44
CA ALA A 52 -36.48 8.33 22.30
C ALA A 52 -36.55 6.80 22.15
N PRO A 53 -37.73 6.13 22.17
CA PRO A 53 -37.79 4.67 22.03
C PRO A 53 -37.29 4.19 20.67
N TYR A 54 -37.60 4.92 19.59
CA TYR A 54 -37.18 4.57 18.23
C TYR A 54 -35.67 4.70 18.06
N VAL A 55 -35.08 5.79 18.56
CA VAL A 55 -33.63 5.99 18.55
C VAL A 55 -32.94 4.92 19.39
N GLY A 56 -33.49 4.58 20.56
CA GLY A 56 -32.94 3.54 21.43
C GLY A 56 -32.98 2.13 20.83
N GLU A 57 -34.03 1.78 20.08
CA GLU A 57 -34.08 0.54 19.31
C GLU A 57 -33.08 0.53 18.16
N TRP A 58 -33.00 1.62 17.40
CA TRP A 58 -32.05 1.74 16.29
C TRP A 58 -30.59 1.66 16.77
N ILE A 59 -30.22 2.36 17.84
CA ILE A 59 -28.86 2.29 18.42
C ILE A 59 -28.54 0.85 18.85
N ARG A 60 -29.48 0.15 19.49
CA ARG A 60 -29.27 -1.25 19.90
C ARG A 60 -29.12 -2.19 18.70
N GLY A 61 -29.86 -1.95 17.61
CA GLY A 61 -29.81 -2.78 16.41
C GLY A 61 -28.58 -2.53 15.54
N GLU A 62 -28.24 -1.27 15.28
CA GLU A 62 -27.20 -0.89 14.30
C GLU A 62 -25.84 -0.63 14.95
N LEU A 63 -25.82 -0.08 16.17
CA LEU A 63 -24.58 0.24 16.91
C LEU A 63 -24.32 -0.77 18.04
N GLY A 64 -25.10 -1.85 18.11
CA GLY A 64 -24.96 -2.90 19.11
C GLY A 64 -23.65 -3.68 18.98
N PRO A 65 -23.16 -4.31 20.08
CA PRO A 65 -21.98 -5.16 20.04
C PRO A 65 -22.13 -6.33 19.05
N GLU A 66 -23.35 -6.84 18.85
CA GLU A 66 -23.67 -7.88 17.87
C GLU A 66 -23.43 -7.40 16.43
N ALA A 67 -23.85 -6.18 16.09
CA ALA A 67 -23.63 -5.59 14.77
C ALA A 67 -22.12 -5.35 14.53
N ALA A 68 -21.43 -4.78 15.52
CA ALA A 68 -19.99 -4.56 15.45
C ALA A 68 -19.19 -5.88 15.30
N LEU A 69 -19.62 -6.96 15.97
CA LEU A 69 -19.03 -8.28 15.82
C LEU A 69 -19.33 -8.89 14.46
N ALA A 70 -20.56 -8.78 13.96
CA ALA A 70 -20.95 -9.29 12.65
C ALA A 70 -20.18 -8.59 11.51
N ASP A 71 -20.01 -7.28 11.59
CA ASP A 71 -19.23 -6.49 10.64
C ASP A 71 -17.74 -6.82 10.73
N GLY A 72 -17.21 -6.93 11.95
CA GLY A 72 -15.82 -7.36 12.16
C GLY A 72 -15.53 -8.77 11.63
N LEU A 73 -16.48 -9.70 11.75
CA LEU A 73 -16.37 -11.04 11.17
C LEU A 73 -16.44 -11.01 9.64
N ARG A 74 -17.37 -10.25 9.06
CA ARG A 74 -17.48 -10.08 7.61
C ARG A 74 -16.21 -9.50 7.00
N ASP A 75 -15.64 -8.47 7.62
CA ASP A 75 -14.42 -7.85 7.13
C ASP A 75 -13.22 -8.77 7.27
N ARG A 76 -13.07 -9.49 8.39
CA ARG A 76 -12.03 -10.52 8.53
C ARG A 76 -12.16 -11.62 7.48
N MET A 77 -13.38 -12.06 7.16
CA MET A 77 -13.62 -13.06 6.11
C MET A 77 -13.26 -12.52 4.72
N LYS A 78 -13.61 -11.27 4.41
CA LYS A 78 -13.20 -10.61 3.16
C LYS A 78 -11.68 -10.52 3.06
N THR A 79 -11.00 -10.09 4.13
CA THR A 79 -9.53 -10.01 4.16
C THR A 79 -8.89 -11.38 3.99
N LEU A 80 -9.42 -12.42 4.64
CA LEU A 80 -8.95 -13.79 4.49
C LEU A 80 -9.12 -14.31 3.04
N ALA A 81 -10.21 -13.93 2.38
CA ALA A 81 -10.47 -14.26 0.99
C ALA A 81 -9.47 -13.62 0.00
N LEU A 82 -8.70 -12.60 0.41
CA LEU A 82 -7.65 -11.99 -0.41
C LEU A 82 -6.31 -12.75 -0.35
N ILE A 83 -6.11 -13.63 0.63
CA ILE A 83 -4.86 -14.40 0.80
C ILE A 83 -4.52 -15.23 -0.45
N PRO A 84 -5.44 -15.97 -1.09
CA PRO A 84 -5.13 -16.76 -2.28
C PRO A 84 -4.59 -15.90 -3.43
N ASP A 85 -5.17 -14.71 -3.63
CA ASP A 85 -4.73 -13.80 -4.68
C ASP A 85 -3.37 -13.18 -4.36
N LEU A 86 -3.10 -12.90 -3.09
CA LEU A 86 -1.78 -12.49 -2.64
C LEU A 86 -0.73 -13.57 -2.92
N ILE A 87 -1.05 -14.85 -2.63
CA ILE A 87 -0.16 -15.99 -2.90
C ILE A 87 0.13 -16.13 -4.40
N LYS A 88 -0.90 -16.01 -5.26
CA LYS A 88 -0.71 -16.06 -6.73
C LYS A 88 0.22 -14.95 -7.21
N ARG A 89 0.00 -13.71 -6.76
CA ARG A 89 0.85 -12.56 -7.11
C ARG A 89 2.30 -12.75 -6.65
N LEU A 90 2.51 -13.38 -5.49
CA LEU A 90 3.83 -13.74 -4.98
C LEU A 90 4.51 -14.82 -5.83
N ASP A 91 3.79 -15.88 -6.24
CA ASP A 91 4.33 -16.96 -7.09
C ASP A 91 4.70 -16.45 -8.50
N ASP A 92 3.90 -15.52 -9.05
CA ASP A 92 4.17 -14.87 -10.34
C ASP A 92 5.44 -14.00 -10.31
N GLN A 93 5.69 -13.28 -9.20
CA GLN A 93 6.88 -12.43 -9.05
C GLN A 93 8.14 -13.20 -8.64
N LEU A 94 7.97 -14.35 -7.98
CA LEU A 94 9.05 -15.21 -7.52
C LEU A 94 8.85 -16.62 -8.08
N PRO A 95 9.00 -16.84 -9.40
CA PRO A 95 8.91 -18.16 -9.99
C PRO A 95 9.86 -19.10 -9.26
N LYS A 96 9.32 -20.21 -8.74
CA LYS A 96 10.07 -21.21 -7.97
C LYS A 96 11.37 -21.55 -8.70
N LYS A 97 12.51 -21.42 -8.01
CA LYS A 97 13.81 -21.92 -8.48
C LYS A 97 13.68 -23.42 -8.78
N GLY A 98 13.42 -23.77 -10.04
CA GLY A 98 13.20 -25.15 -10.50
C GLY A 98 12.07 -25.34 -11.52
N GLY A 99 11.24 -24.33 -11.80
CA GLY A 99 10.11 -24.42 -12.74
C GLY A 99 10.44 -24.19 -14.23
N ALA A 100 11.72 -24.24 -14.62
CA ALA A 100 12.07 -24.11 -16.03
C ALA A 100 11.64 -25.38 -16.77
N PRO A 101 10.89 -25.30 -17.89
CA PRO A 101 10.73 -26.41 -18.81
C PRO A 101 12.10 -27.00 -19.14
N PRO A 102 12.24 -28.33 -19.30
CA PRO A 102 13.53 -28.95 -19.59
C PRO A 102 14.19 -28.18 -20.74
N PRO A 103 15.40 -27.64 -20.54
CA PRO A 103 16.01 -26.78 -21.53
C PRO A 103 16.09 -27.55 -22.86
N PRO A 104 15.73 -26.94 -24.00
CA PRO A 104 15.88 -27.57 -25.30
C PRO A 104 17.32 -28.08 -25.44
N PRO A 105 17.55 -29.25 -26.08
CA PRO A 105 18.87 -29.86 -26.17
C PRO A 105 19.85 -28.82 -26.71
N LEU A 106 20.80 -28.42 -25.86
CA LEU A 106 21.74 -27.36 -26.18
C LEU A 106 22.61 -27.82 -27.36
N PRO A 107 22.79 -27.00 -28.42
CA PRO A 107 23.76 -27.31 -29.46
C PRO A 107 25.15 -27.42 -28.85
N GLU A 108 25.92 -28.42 -29.26
CA GLU A 108 27.27 -28.70 -28.77
C GLU A 108 28.22 -27.53 -29.14
N ILE A 109 28.34 -26.58 -28.21
CA ILE A 109 29.33 -25.51 -28.30
C ILE A 109 30.70 -26.14 -28.08
N ALA A 110 31.45 -26.29 -29.18
CA ALA A 110 32.86 -26.67 -29.15
C ALA A 110 33.62 -25.71 -28.22
N LEU A 111 34.14 -26.26 -27.12
CA LEU A 111 34.89 -25.51 -26.12
C LEU A 111 36.13 -24.90 -26.80
N VAL A 112 36.12 -23.58 -26.99
CA VAL A 112 37.26 -22.79 -27.50
C VAL A 112 38.40 -22.70 -26.46
N TRP A 113 38.28 -23.41 -25.33
CA TRP A 113 39.22 -23.37 -24.21
C TRP A 113 40.48 -24.21 -24.38
N GLU A 114 40.56 -25.06 -25.41
CA GLU A 114 41.72 -25.96 -25.55
C GLU A 114 42.88 -25.34 -26.36
N LYS A 115 42.63 -24.31 -27.19
CA LYS A 115 43.65 -23.85 -28.17
C LYS A 115 44.56 -22.71 -27.72
N ARG A 116 44.38 -22.13 -26.52
CA ARG A 116 45.15 -20.95 -26.06
C ARG A 116 45.99 -21.13 -24.80
N ARG A 117 46.26 -22.37 -24.37
CA ARG A 117 47.08 -22.68 -23.18
C ARG A 117 48.56 -22.96 -23.48
N SER A 118 48.94 -23.13 -24.75
CA SER A 118 50.29 -23.57 -25.15
C SER A 118 51.36 -22.46 -25.12
N GLY A 119 50.99 -21.20 -25.33
CA GLY A 119 51.97 -20.11 -25.51
C GLY A 119 52.43 -19.39 -24.24
N LEU A 120 51.73 -19.53 -23.11
CA LEU A 120 51.98 -18.70 -21.93
C LEU A 120 53.02 -19.31 -20.98
N HIS A 121 53.03 -20.65 -20.83
CA HIS A 121 53.95 -21.33 -19.92
C HIS A 121 55.41 -21.25 -20.40
N TRP A 122 55.66 -21.32 -21.72
CA TRP A 122 56.99 -21.17 -22.28
C TRP A 122 57.59 -19.78 -22.02
N ARG A 123 56.75 -18.72 -22.04
CA ARG A 123 57.20 -17.36 -21.72
C ARG A 123 57.66 -17.23 -20.27
N TYR A 124 56.99 -17.91 -19.33
CA TYR A 124 57.42 -17.94 -17.92
C TYR A 124 58.73 -18.70 -17.72
N ILE A 125 58.95 -19.80 -18.44
CA ILE A 125 60.21 -20.55 -18.39
C ILE A 125 61.39 -19.70 -18.86
N VAL A 126 61.23 -18.94 -19.95
CA VAL A 126 62.28 -18.05 -20.48
C VAL A 126 62.61 -16.94 -19.49
N ILE A 127 61.60 -16.32 -18.87
CA ILE A 127 61.81 -15.26 -17.87
C ILE A 127 62.53 -15.82 -16.62
N ALA A 128 62.12 -16.99 -16.14
CA ALA A 128 62.76 -17.63 -14.99
C ALA A 128 64.22 -17.97 -15.26
N ALA A 129 64.53 -18.51 -16.45
CA ALA A 129 65.91 -18.82 -16.85
C ALA A 129 66.79 -17.56 -16.95
N ALA A 130 66.25 -16.46 -17.51
CA ALA A 130 66.96 -15.19 -17.60
C ALA A 130 67.27 -14.59 -16.22
N ALA A 131 66.30 -14.61 -15.30
CA ALA A 131 66.49 -14.15 -13.93
C ALA A 131 67.55 -14.96 -13.18
N PHE A 132 67.56 -16.29 -13.37
CA PHE A 132 68.55 -17.17 -12.75
C PHE A 132 69.97 -16.93 -13.31
N GLY A 133 70.10 -16.73 -14.63
CA GLY A 133 71.38 -16.40 -15.25
C GLY A 133 71.96 -15.07 -14.78
N LEU A 134 71.13 -14.03 -14.67
CA LEU A 134 71.54 -12.72 -14.16
C LEU A 134 71.97 -12.78 -12.69
N GLY A 135 71.26 -13.54 -11.85
CA GLY A 135 71.62 -13.73 -10.45
C GLY A 135 72.96 -14.46 -10.27
N ALA A 136 73.21 -15.49 -11.09
CA ALA A 136 74.48 -16.23 -11.07
C ALA A 136 75.66 -15.36 -11.55
N MET A 137 75.46 -14.55 -12.60
CA MET A 137 76.47 -13.58 -13.06
C MET A 137 76.80 -12.53 -12.00
N ALA A 138 75.78 -11.98 -11.33
CA ALA A 138 75.98 -10.99 -10.28
C ALA A 138 76.75 -11.55 -9.07
N MET A 139 76.48 -12.80 -8.68
CA MET A 139 77.23 -13.48 -7.62
C MET A 139 78.68 -13.81 -8.02
N ALA A 140 78.92 -14.14 -9.29
CA ALA A 140 80.28 -14.39 -9.79
C ALA A 140 81.13 -13.11 -9.86
N TRP A 141 80.52 -11.93 -9.99
CA TRP A 141 81.21 -10.63 -10.06
C TRP A 141 81.54 -10.02 -8.68
N MET A 142 81.03 -10.63 -7.59
CA MET A 142 81.21 -10.16 -6.21
C MET A 142 82.27 -10.95 -5.43
N LYS A 143 83.04 -11.80 -6.12
CA LYS A 143 84.12 -12.63 -5.57
C LYS A 143 85.43 -12.32 -6.30
#